data_AF-A0A3P1XEB9-F1
#
_entry.id   AF-A0A3P1XEB9-F1
#
_cell.length_a   1.000
_cell.length_b   1.000
_cell.length_c   1.000
_cell.angle_alpha   90.00
_cell.angle_beta   90.00
_cell.angle_gamma   90.00
#
_symmetry.space_group_name_H-M   'P 1'
#
loop_
_entity.id
_entity.type
_entity.pdbx_description
1 polymer ?
#
loop_
_entity_poly.entity_id
_entity_poly.type
_entity_poly.pdbx_seq_one_letter_code
_entity_poly.pdbx_strand_id
1 'polypeptide(L)'
;LRSLPSTKNWTHAIYFRFVIADYFINKAPKVLYLDADIICQGTIEPLINFSFPDDKVAMVVTEGQADWWEKRAHSLGVAGIAKGYFNSGFLLINTAQWAAQQVSARAIAMLNEPEIIKKITHPDQDVLNMLLADKLIFADIKYNTQFSLNYQLKESFINPV
;
A
#
# COMPACT_ATOMS: atom_id res chain seq x y z
N LEU A 1 -10.19 4.90 -15.46
CA LEU A 1 -10.04 5.52 -14.12
C LEU A 1 -11.24 6.38 -13.70
N ARG A 2 -11.80 7.28 -14.53
CA ARG A 2 -12.95 8.14 -14.15
C ARG A 2 -14.26 7.41 -13.80
N SER A 3 -14.35 6.13 -14.15
CA SER A 3 -15.48 5.25 -13.80
C SER A 3 -15.29 4.52 -12.47
N LEU A 4 -14.12 4.66 -11.84
CA LEU A 4 -13.81 3.99 -10.57
C LEU A 4 -14.48 4.72 -9.40
N PRO A 5 -14.71 4.03 -8.26
CA PRO A 5 -15.29 4.64 -7.08
C PRO A 5 -14.49 5.89 -6.64
N SER A 6 -15.18 6.97 -6.30
CA SER A 6 -14.54 8.16 -5.73
C SER A 6 -15.48 8.82 -4.74
N THR A 7 -14.91 9.53 -3.77
CA THR A 7 -15.63 10.33 -2.78
C THR A 7 -14.98 11.71 -2.67
N LYS A 8 -15.53 12.59 -1.82
CA LYS A 8 -14.86 13.87 -1.50
C LYS A 8 -13.46 13.66 -0.89
N ASN A 9 -13.28 12.59 -0.12
CA ASN A 9 -12.02 12.29 0.56
C ASN A 9 -11.08 11.44 -0.32
N TRP A 10 -11.64 10.70 -1.27
CA TRP A 10 -10.93 9.77 -2.14
C TRP A 10 -11.13 10.14 -3.60
N THR A 11 -10.25 11.00 -4.12
CA THR A 11 -10.30 11.38 -5.54
C THR A 11 -9.71 10.29 -6.42
N HIS A 12 -9.99 10.33 -7.73
CA HIS A 12 -9.41 9.38 -8.69
C HIS A 12 -7.87 9.35 -8.71
N ALA A 13 -7.20 10.35 -8.15
CA ALA A 13 -5.74 10.40 -8.07
C ALA A 13 -5.15 9.24 -7.25
N ILE A 14 -5.90 8.68 -6.30
CA ILE A 14 -5.43 7.53 -5.50
C ILE A 14 -5.09 6.31 -6.37
N TYR A 15 -5.72 6.19 -7.55
CA TYR A 15 -5.50 5.08 -8.47
C TYR A 15 -4.23 5.22 -9.32
N PHE A 16 -3.53 6.36 -9.26
CA PHE A 16 -2.23 6.50 -9.90
C PHE A 16 -1.18 5.54 -9.31
N ARG A 17 -1.35 5.13 -8.04
CA ARG A 17 -0.56 4.09 -7.38
C ARG A 17 -0.52 2.77 -8.15
N PHE A 18 -1.60 2.43 -8.84
CA PHE A 18 -1.66 1.21 -9.66
C PHE A 18 -0.91 1.40 -10.97
N VAL A 19 -1.21 2.51 -11.65
CA VAL A 19 -0.77 2.76 -13.02
C VAL A 19 0.71 3.12 -13.09
N ILE A 20 1.27 3.72 -12.04
CA ILE A 20 2.69 4.11 -12.02
C ILE A 20 3.60 2.90 -12.19
N ALA A 21 3.27 1.78 -11.56
CA ALA A 21 4.03 0.54 -11.70
C ALA A 21 4.03 0.05 -13.15
N ASP A 22 2.86 0.07 -13.81
CA ASP A 22 2.71 -0.35 -15.21
C ASP A 22 3.57 0.49 -16.14
N TYR A 23 3.66 1.80 -15.90
CA TYR A 23 4.46 2.71 -16.73
C TYR A 23 5.95 2.36 -16.74
N PHE A 24 6.47 1.81 -15.63
CA PHE A 24 7.88 1.47 -15.44
C PHE A 24 8.20 0.00 -15.74
N ILE A 25 7.21 -0.82 -16.11
CA ILE A 25 7.47 -2.17 -16.63
C ILE A 25 8.47 -2.09 -17.79
N ASN A 26 9.49 -2.95 -17.77
CA ASN A 26 10.61 -2.98 -18.72
C ASN A 26 11.49 -1.71 -18.78
N LYS A 27 11.29 -0.72 -17.89
CA LYS A 27 12.13 0.49 -17.78
C LYS A 27 13.00 0.50 -16.53
N ALA A 28 12.46 -0.04 -15.45
CA ALA A 28 13.19 -0.19 -14.18
C ALA A 28 12.78 -1.52 -13.52
N PRO A 29 13.70 -2.22 -12.85
CA PRO A 29 13.38 -3.45 -12.13
C PRO A 29 12.57 -3.20 -10.84
N LYS A 30 12.67 -1.97 -10.30
CA LYS A 30 11.95 -1.55 -9.10
C LYS A 30 11.46 -0.11 -9.22
N VAL A 31 10.35 0.19 -8.56
CA VAL A 31 9.80 1.56 -8.43
C VAL A 31 9.53 1.85 -6.97
N LEU A 32 10.03 2.98 -6.47
CA LEU A 32 9.63 3.50 -5.17
C LEU A 32 8.51 4.54 -5.40
N TYR A 33 7.32 4.23 -4.91
CA TYR A 33 6.21 5.17 -4.83
C TYR A 33 6.07 5.69 -3.41
N LEU A 34 5.91 7.00 -3.27
CA LEU A 34 5.70 7.71 -2.02
C LEU A 34 4.54 8.69 -2.21
N ASP A 35 3.69 8.83 -1.19
CA ASP A 35 2.69 9.89 -1.16
C ASP A 35 3.33 11.27 -1.12
N ALA A 36 2.63 12.24 -1.71
CA ALA A 36 3.12 13.61 -1.86
C ALA A 36 3.28 14.35 -0.51
N ASP A 37 2.71 13.83 0.56
CA ASP A 37 2.81 14.33 1.94
C ASP A 37 3.87 13.59 2.78
N ILE A 38 4.63 12.66 2.19
CA ILE A 38 5.76 12.01 2.87
C ILE A 38 7.00 12.88 2.80
N ILE A 39 7.57 13.20 3.97
CA ILE A 39 8.87 13.85 4.10
C ILE A 39 9.93 12.78 4.34
N CYS A 40 10.89 12.67 3.41
CA CYS A 40 11.99 11.73 3.54
C CYS A 40 13.11 12.31 4.42
N GLN A 41 13.38 11.66 5.57
CA GLN A 41 14.49 12.01 6.44
C GLN A 41 15.58 10.92 6.35
N GLY A 42 16.74 11.26 5.78
CA GLY A 42 17.87 10.36 5.62
C GLY A 42 18.02 9.79 4.21
N THR A 43 18.88 8.77 4.08
CA THR A 43 19.21 8.16 2.78
C THR A 43 18.22 7.05 2.39
N ILE A 44 17.84 7.01 1.12
CA ILE A 44 17.04 5.92 0.52
C ILE A 44 17.90 4.78 -0.04
N GLU A 45 19.24 4.88 0.08
CA GLU A 45 20.20 3.89 -0.43
C GLU A 45 19.87 2.43 -0.04
N PRO A 46 19.41 2.11 1.19
CA PRO A 46 19.00 0.75 1.52
C PRO A 46 17.87 0.22 0.61
N LEU A 47 16.92 1.07 0.21
CA LEU A 47 15.82 0.70 -0.69
C LEU A 47 16.30 0.52 -2.14
N ILE A 48 17.29 1.31 -2.55
CA ILE A 48 17.94 1.19 -3.86
C ILE A 48 18.69 -0.14 -3.96
N ASN A 49 19.44 -0.51 -2.91
CA ASN A 49 20.26 -1.73 -2.88
C ASN A 49 19.46 -3.00 -2.54
N PHE A 50 18.22 -2.87 -2.09
CA PHE A 50 17.36 -4.00 -1.73
C PHE A 50 17.08 -4.92 -2.94
N SER A 51 17.24 -6.23 -2.78
CA SER A 51 16.88 -7.21 -3.83
C SER A 51 15.66 -8.00 -3.41
N PHE A 52 14.66 -8.09 -4.29
CA PHE A 52 13.45 -8.87 -4.03
C PHE A 52 13.72 -10.38 -4.16
N PRO A 53 13.16 -11.20 -3.27
CA PRO A 53 12.93 -12.61 -3.54
C PRO A 53 11.97 -12.78 -4.73
N ASP A 54 12.11 -13.88 -5.45
CA ASP A 54 11.41 -14.12 -6.72
C ASP A 54 9.88 -14.11 -6.61
N ASP A 55 9.32 -14.44 -5.45
CA ASP A 55 7.87 -14.53 -5.23
C ASP A 55 7.24 -13.25 -4.66
N LYS A 56 8.04 -12.21 -4.38
CA LYS A 56 7.57 -10.99 -3.72
C LYS A 56 7.30 -9.86 -4.70
N VAL A 57 6.12 -9.27 -4.57
CA VAL A 57 5.56 -8.24 -5.45
C VAL A 57 5.95 -6.84 -4.98
N ALA A 58 5.92 -6.60 -3.66
CA ALA A 58 6.23 -5.30 -3.11
C ALA A 58 6.76 -5.40 -1.68
N MET A 59 7.53 -4.39 -1.28
CA MET A 59 7.86 -4.10 0.10
C MET A 59 7.00 -2.90 0.55
N VAL A 60 6.35 -3.05 1.70
CA VAL A 60 5.31 -2.14 2.21
C VAL A 60 5.45 -1.96 3.73
N VAL A 61 4.83 -0.92 4.28
CA VAL A 61 4.83 -0.66 5.74
C VAL A 61 3.46 -0.97 6.32
N THR A 62 3.43 -1.82 7.35
CA THR A 62 2.18 -2.19 8.04
C THR A 62 1.55 -1.00 8.77
N GLU A 63 0.23 -0.95 8.78
CA GLU A 63 -0.59 -0.01 9.55
C GLU A 63 -1.40 -0.77 10.60
N GLY A 64 -1.50 -0.24 11.81
CA GLY A 64 -2.23 -0.90 12.91
C GLY A 64 -1.47 -2.07 13.54
N GLN A 65 -2.21 -2.97 14.19
CA GLN A 65 -1.68 -4.08 15.00
C GLN A 65 -2.44 -5.38 14.70
N ALA A 66 -1.93 -6.52 15.17
CA ALA A 66 -2.45 -7.86 14.89
C ALA A 66 -3.97 -8.00 15.07
N ASP A 67 -4.53 -7.60 16.22
CA ASP A 67 -5.98 -7.66 16.48
C ASP A 67 -6.82 -6.89 15.45
N TRP A 68 -6.26 -5.80 14.91
CA TRP A 68 -6.91 -5.02 13.87
C TRP A 68 -6.78 -5.70 12.50
N TRP A 69 -5.62 -6.29 12.20
CA TRP A 69 -5.40 -7.07 10.98
C TRP A 69 -6.36 -8.27 10.88
N GLU A 70 -6.58 -8.98 11.98
CA GLU A 70 -7.55 -10.09 12.03
C GLU A 70 -8.97 -9.62 11.70
N LYS A 71 -9.40 -8.49 12.28
CA LYS A 71 -10.70 -7.88 11.98
C LYS A 71 -10.81 -7.48 10.50
N ARG A 72 -9.74 -6.91 9.93
CA ARG A 72 -9.69 -6.56 8.50
C ARG A 72 -9.72 -7.78 7.60
N ALA A 73 -8.97 -8.83 7.94
CA ALA A 73 -8.98 -10.10 7.22
C ALA A 73 -10.38 -10.70 7.17
N HIS A 74 -11.10 -10.69 8.29
CA HIS A 74 -12.49 -11.13 8.34
C HIS A 74 -13.41 -10.22 7.51
N SER A 75 -13.34 -8.89 7.66
CA SER A 75 -14.24 -7.97 6.94
C SER A 75 -14.04 -7.98 5.43
N LEU A 76 -12.79 -8.16 4.97
CA LEU A 76 -12.45 -8.20 3.55
C LEU A 76 -12.52 -9.62 2.97
N GLY A 77 -12.63 -10.65 3.81
CA GLY A 77 -12.73 -12.04 3.39
C GLY A 77 -11.42 -12.64 2.87
N VAL A 78 -10.26 -12.14 3.32
CA VAL A 78 -8.93 -12.60 2.90
C VAL A 78 -8.08 -12.89 4.12
N ALA A 79 -7.94 -14.17 4.47
CA ALA A 79 -7.25 -14.62 5.68
C ALA A 79 -5.78 -14.16 5.76
N GLY A 80 -5.09 -14.06 4.62
CA GLY A 80 -3.69 -13.63 4.56
C GLY A 80 -3.44 -12.23 5.15
N ILE A 81 -4.45 -11.36 5.13
CA ILE A 81 -4.36 -9.99 5.70
C ILE A 81 -4.07 -10.03 7.20
N ALA A 82 -4.43 -11.10 7.91
CA ALA A 82 -4.16 -11.24 9.35
C ALA A 82 -2.65 -11.24 9.68
N LYS A 83 -1.78 -11.51 8.70
CA LYS A 83 -0.32 -11.46 8.85
C LYS A 83 0.24 -10.04 8.81
N GLY A 84 -0.56 -9.06 8.38
CA GLY A 84 -0.14 -7.68 8.20
C GLY A 84 -1.02 -6.98 7.18
N TYR A 85 -1.60 -5.86 7.59
CA TYR A 85 -2.29 -4.93 6.70
C TYR A 85 -1.43 -3.68 6.54
N PHE A 86 -1.26 -3.16 5.32
CA PHE A 86 -0.33 -2.07 5.03
C PHE A 86 -1.01 -0.79 4.57
N ASN A 87 -0.37 0.35 4.86
CA ASN A 87 -0.76 1.65 4.31
C ASN A 87 -0.18 1.86 2.91
N SER A 88 -1.00 2.31 1.96
CA SER A 88 -0.60 2.40 0.54
C SER A 88 0.22 3.66 0.15
N GLY A 89 0.64 4.46 1.12
CA GLY A 89 1.47 5.64 0.89
C GLY A 89 2.95 5.37 0.66
N PHE A 90 3.44 4.18 1.04
CA PHE A 90 4.79 3.71 0.73
C PHE A 90 4.71 2.37 0.02
N LEU A 91 5.27 2.30 -1.20
CA LEU A 91 5.38 1.05 -1.97
C LEU A 91 6.74 0.99 -2.65
N LEU A 92 7.58 0.02 -2.29
CA LEU A 92 8.70 -0.37 -3.14
C LEU A 92 8.25 -1.58 -3.97
N ILE A 93 8.12 -1.41 -5.28
CA ILE A 93 7.45 -2.34 -6.18
C ILE A 93 8.49 -3.10 -7.00
N ASN A 94 8.35 -4.43 -7.07
CA ASN A 94 9.06 -5.28 -8.02
C ASN A 94 8.28 -5.26 -9.35
N THR A 95 8.79 -4.58 -10.38
CA THR A 95 8.00 -4.35 -11.60
C THR A 95 7.74 -5.64 -12.39
N ALA A 96 8.66 -6.61 -12.35
CA ALA A 96 8.49 -7.89 -13.00
C ALA A 96 7.36 -8.70 -12.33
N GLN A 97 7.37 -8.80 -11.00
CA GLN A 97 6.33 -9.52 -10.26
C GLN A 97 4.98 -8.81 -10.29
N TRP A 98 4.97 -7.47 -10.26
CA TRP A 98 3.76 -6.67 -10.43
C TRP A 98 3.09 -6.95 -11.78
N ALA A 99 3.88 -7.01 -12.85
CA ALA A 99 3.41 -7.33 -14.20
C ALA A 99 2.93 -8.79 -14.30
N ALA A 100 3.74 -9.76 -13.85
CA ALA A 100 3.42 -11.18 -13.90
C ALA A 100 2.10 -11.53 -13.20
N GLN A 101 1.76 -10.77 -12.16
CA GLN A 101 0.55 -10.97 -11.39
C GLN A 101 -0.63 -10.08 -11.79
N GLN A 102 -0.44 -9.25 -12.82
CA GLN A 102 -1.43 -8.34 -13.37
C GLN A 102 -2.07 -7.46 -12.27
N VAL A 103 -1.26 -6.98 -11.33
CA VAL A 103 -1.76 -6.33 -10.09
C VAL A 103 -2.65 -5.13 -10.42
N SER A 104 -2.21 -4.24 -11.30
CA SER A 104 -2.98 -3.05 -11.70
C SER A 104 -4.32 -3.40 -12.32
N ALA A 105 -4.35 -4.33 -13.28
CA ALA A 105 -5.56 -4.74 -13.97
C ALA A 105 -6.55 -5.41 -13.02
N ARG A 106 -6.07 -6.30 -12.14
CA ARG A 106 -6.89 -6.98 -11.13
C ARG A 106 -7.42 -6.01 -10.07
N ALA A 107 -6.60 -5.04 -9.65
CA ALA A 107 -7.04 -4.01 -8.72
C ALA A 107 -8.17 -3.16 -9.31
N ILE A 108 -8.01 -2.74 -10.57
CA ILE A 108 -9.04 -2.01 -11.30
C ILE A 108 -10.31 -2.87 -11.48
N ALA A 109 -10.16 -4.17 -11.80
CA ALA A 109 -11.30 -5.07 -11.94
C ALA A 109 -12.10 -5.19 -10.63
N MET A 110 -11.41 -5.44 -9.51
CA MET A 110 -12.02 -5.52 -8.18
C MET A 110 -12.78 -4.24 -7.79
N LEU A 111 -12.28 -3.07 -8.18
CA LEU A 111 -12.96 -1.79 -7.94
C LEU A 111 -14.21 -1.58 -8.78
N ASN A 112 -14.49 -2.43 -9.76
CA ASN A 112 -15.75 -2.43 -10.50
C ASN A 112 -16.72 -3.51 -10.00
N GLU A 113 -16.33 -4.34 -9.04
CA GLU A 113 -17.18 -5.41 -8.49
C GLU A 113 -18.07 -4.87 -7.34
N PRO A 114 -19.41 -4.88 -7.47
CA PRO A 114 -20.29 -4.32 -6.45
C PRO A 114 -20.12 -4.91 -5.05
N GLU A 115 -19.83 -6.21 -4.97
CA GLU A 115 -19.63 -6.91 -3.69
C GLU A 115 -18.30 -6.56 -3.02
N ILE A 116 -17.29 -6.16 -3.79
CA ILE A 116 -16.03 -5.63 -3.26
C ILE A 116 -16.23 -4.19 -2.77
N ILE A 117 -16.88 -3.35 -3.58
CA ILE A 117 -17.14 -1.94 -3.25
C ILE A 117 -17.89 -1.79 -1.92
N LYS A 118 -18.81 -2.71 -1.60
CA LYS A 118 -19.56 -2.72 -0.34
C LYS A 118 -18.69 -3.03 0.89
N LYS A 119 -17.54 -3.69 0.73
CA LYS A 119 -16.66 -4.16 1.82
C LYS A 119 -15.50 -3.22 2.11
N ILE A 120 -14.99 -2.57 1.06
CA ILE A 120 -13.80 -1.71 1.15
C ILE A 120 -14.13 -0.35 1.76
N THR A 121 -13.21 0.19 2.55
CA THR A 121 -13.27 1.52 3.15
C THR A 121 -12.17 2.44 2.62
N HIS A 122 -11.05 1.87 2.18
CA HIS A 122 -9.92 2.56 1.57
C HIS A 122 -9.66 1.93 0.20
N PRO A 123 -10.18 2.51 -0.90
CA PRO A 123 -10.33 1.76 -2.15
C PRO A 123 -9.04 1.20 -2.73
N ASP A 124 -7.99 2.00 -2.75
CA ASP A 124 -6.68 1.60 -3.24
C ASP A 124 -5.96 0.64 -2.29
N GLN A 125 -5.95 0.98 -1.01
CA GLN A 125 -5.25 0.24 0.03
C GLN A 125 -5.86 -1.14 0.28
N ASP A 126 -7.19 -1.23 0.42
CA ASP A 126 -7.87 -2.50 0.68
C ASP A 126 -7.70 -3.48 -0.47
N VAL A 127 -7.86 -3.00 -1.71
CA VAL A 127 -7.73 -3.84 -2.89
C VAL A 127 -6.32 -4.39 -3.03
N LEU A 128 -5.29 -3.58 -2.77
CA LEU A 128 -3.91 -4.09 -2.79
C LEU A 128 -3.64 -5.08 -1.65
N ASN A 129 -4.14 -4.83 -0.44
CA ASN A 129 -4.02 -5.77 0.68
C ASN A 129 -4.71 -7.12 0.35
N MET A 130 -5.90 -7.08 -0.25
CA MET A 130 -6.62 -8.27 -0.68
C MET A 130 -5.88 -9.05 -1.77
N LEU A 131 -5.25 -8.37 -2.73
CA LEU A 131 -4.53 -8.99 -3.84
C LEU A 131 -3.17 -9.57 -3.44
N LEU A 132 -2.48 -8.92 -2.51
CA LEU A 132 -1.05 -9.13 -2.28
C LEU A 132 -0.72 -9.78 -0.94
N ALA A 133 -1.69 -10.07 -0.07
CA ALA A 133 -1.48 -10.51 1.32
C ALA A 133 -0.28 -11.48 1.57
N ASP A 134 -0.07 -12.49 0.71
CA ASP A 134 1.01 -13.48 0.87
C ASP A 134 2.29 -13.20 0.06
N LYS A 135 2.35 -12.05 -0.60
CA LYS A 135 3.33 -11.69 -1.63
C LYS A 135 4.09 -10.40 -1.30
N LEU A 136 3.99 -9.98 -0.04
CA LEU A 136 4.57 -8.75 0.47
C LEU A 136 5.82 -9.04 1.30
N ILE A 137 6.65 -8.02 1.42
CA ILE A 137 7.68 -7.89 2.44
C ILE A 137 7.29 -6.72 3.33
N PHE A 138 7.29 -6.92 4.64
CA PHE A 138 7.03 -5.84 5.57
C PHE A 138 8.33 -5.13 5.91
N ALA A 139 8.39 -3.83 5.62
CA ALA A 139 9.49 -2.96 5.95
C ALA A 139 9.38 -2.45 7.39
N ASP A 140 10.49 -1.90 7.89
CA ASP A 140 10.52 -1.17 9.15
C ASP A 140 9.54 0.04 9.10
N ILE A 141 8.86 0.29 10.22
CA ILE A 141 7.89 1.37 10.35
C ILE A 141 8.46 2.75 10.02
N LYS A 142 9.78 2.95 10.18
CA LYS A 142 10.46 4.22 9.88
C LYS A 142 10.29 4.71 8.45
N TYR A 143 9.96 3.83 7.50
CA TYR A 143 9.77 4.21 6.10
C TYR A 143 8.39 4.85 5.84
N ASN A 144 7.43 4.68 6.74
CA ASN A 144 6.10 5.30 6.67
C ASN A 144 5.53 5.51 8.07
N THR A 145 6.20 6.33 8.87
CA THR A 145 5.70 6.74 10.19
C THR A 145 4.63 7.81 10.02
N GLN A 146 3.39 7.49 10.38
CA GLN A 146 2.30 8.45 10.38
C GLN A 146 2.43 9.43 11.55
N PHE A 147 2.45 10.72 11.25
CA PHE A 147 2.51 11.79 12.25
C PHE A 147 1.22 12.61 12.23
N SER A 148 0.50 12.65 13.35
CA SER A 148 -0.67 13.53 13.50
C SER A 148 -0.29 14.79 14.28
N LEU A 149 -0.59 15.97 13.72
CA LEU A 149 -0.42 17.25 14.41
C LEU A 149 -1.19 17.35 15.73
N ASN A 150 -2.28 16.57 15.88
CA ASN A 150 -3.03 16.48 17.13
C ASN A 150 -2.18 15.97 18.30
N TYR A 151 -1.09 15.25 18.04
CA TYR A 151 -0.20 14.80 19.09
C TYR A 151 0.63 15.92 19.72
N GLN A 152 0.96 16.98 18.95
CA GLN A 152 1.68 18.15 19.47
C GLN A 152 0.80 19.00 20.41
N LEU A 153 -0.51 18.80 20.38
CA LEU A 153 -1.47 19.48 21.27
C LEU A 153 -1.60 18.80 22.64
N LYS A 154 -0.92 17.66 22.87
CA LYS A 154 -0.91 16.98 24.17
C LYS A 154 0.20 17.54 25.08
N GLU A 155 -0.06 17.62 26.38
CA GLU A 155 0.91 18.12 27.39
C GLU A 155 2.22 17.32 27.43
N SER A 156 2.18 16.04 27.04
CA SER A 156 3.38 15.23 26.84
C SER A 156 3.21 14.37 25.57
N PHE A 157 4.27 14.32 24.77
CA PHE A 157 4.32 13.56 23.53
C PHE A 157 5.73 13.06 23.26
N ILE A 158 5.83 11.79 22.87
CA ILE A 158 7.07 11.18 22.36
C ILE A 158 6.99 11.26 20.83
N ASN A 159 7.94 11.95 20.21
CA ASN A 159 8.02 12.03 18.76
C ASN A 159 8.26 10.63 18.17
N PRO A 160 7.37 10.10 17.31
CA PRO A 160 7.54 8.79 16.69
C PRO A 160 8.53 8.82 15.52
N VAL A 161 9.00 10.02 15.11
CA VAL A 161 9.99 10.27 14.05
C VAL A 161 11.34 10.61 14.67
#